data_AF-A0A920USM8-F1
#
_entry.id   AF-A0A920USM8-F1
#
_cell.length_a   1.000
_cell.length_b   1.000
_cell.length_c   1.000
_cell.angle_alpha   90.00
_cell.angle_beta   90.00
_cell.angle_gamma   90.00
#
_symmetry.space_group_name_H-M   'P 1'
#
loop_
_entity.id
_entity.type
_entity.pdbx_description
1 polymer ?
#
loop_
_entity_poly.entity_id
_entity_poly.type
_entity_poly.pdbx_seq_one_letter_code
_entity_poly.pdbx_strand_id
1 'polypeptide(L)'
;MKLIRHGNKGQEKPGILDTDGNFRDLSSIVTDIDGQSLNPDSLSSLSQVDIMSLPAVDSTTRLGPCVGNIGKLVCIGLNYSDHAKESGMPIPTEPIVFMKATNAISGPNDNIELIRGSEKTDWEVELGIVIGSHTKYVSEDNALDHVAGYCVVNDISERHWQLERQGNWTKGKSGDTYGPVGPWMVTRG
;
A
#
# COMPACT_ATOMS: atom_id res chain seq x y z
N MET A 1 -4.06 -3.70 15.32
CA MET A 1 -2.70 -3.09 15.42
C MET A 1 -2.47 -2.12 14.25
N LYS A 2 -1.49 -1.20 14.36
CA LYS A 2 -1.07 -0.27 13.29
C LYS A 2 0.42 -0.44 13.00
N LEU A 3 0.76 -1.16 11.92
CA LEU A 3 2.13 -1.51 11.56
C LEU A 3 2.73 -0.47 10.61
N ILE A 4 3.99 -0.11 10.82
CA ILE A 4 4.75 0.85 10.01
C ILE A 4 6.07 0.22 9.53
N ARG A 5 6.68 0.86 8.54
CA ARG A 5 8.10 0.69 8.21
C ARG A 5 8.77 2.05 8.28
N HIS A 6 9.89 2.17 8.98
CA HIS A 6 10.54 3.47 9.24
C HIS A 6 12.05 3.44 8.96
N GLY A 7 12.62 4.58 8.61
CA GLY A 7 14.04 4.74 8.31
C GLY A 7 14.32 5.20 6.88
N ASN A 8 15.60 5.16 6.53
CA ASN A 8 16.09 5.58 5.21
C ASN A 8 15.58 4.64 4.11
N LYS A 9 15.41 5.18 2.89
CA LYS A 9 14.96 4.42 1.71
C LYS A 9 15.86 3.20 1.49
N GLY A 10 15.24 2.01 1.46
CA GLY A 10 15.93 0.73 1.28
C GLY A 10 16.60 0.16 2.54
N GLN A 11 16.45 0.82 3.68
CA GLN A 11 16.95 0.39 5.00
C GLN A 11 15.86 0.51 6.06
N GLU A 12 14.60 0.41 5.64
CA GLU A 12 13.47 0.48 6.54
C GLU A 12 13.48 -0.67 7.55
N LYS A 13 13.03 -0.36 8.77
CA LYS A 13 12.81 -1.31 9.85
C LYS A 13 11.32 -1.42 10.15
N PRO A 14 10.85 -2.59 10.62
CA PRO A 14 9.47 -2.75 11.05
C PRO A 14 9.21 -1.97 12.34
N GLY A 15 8.02 -1.41 12.47
CA GLY A 15 7.57 -0.77 13.69
C GLY A 15 6.06 -0.83 13.88
N ILE A 16 5.60 -0.33 15.03
CA ILE A 16 4.19 -0.29 15.41
C ILE A 16 3.86 1.03 16.09
N LEU A 17 2.65 1.53 15.88
CA LEU A 17 2.10 2.67 16.63
C LEU A 17 1.55 2.18 17.98
N ASP A 18 2.03 2.75 19.08
CA ASP A 18 1.48 2.49 20.40
C ASP A 18 0.19 3.27 20.69
N THR A 19 -0.40 3.04 21.87
CA THR A 19 -1.67 3.66 22.28
C THR A 19 -1.58 5.17 22.48
N ASP A 20 -0.38 5.68 22.73
CA ASP A 20 -0.11 7.11 22.94
C ASP A 20 0.24 7.81 21.61
N GLY A 21 0.27 7.06 20.50
CA GLY A 21 0.60 7.59 19.18
C GLY A 21 2.11 7.69 18.90
N ASN A 22 2.95 7.05 19.71
CA ASN A 22 4.39 6.97 19.47
C ASN A 22 4.75 5.73 18.64
N PHE A 23 5.84 5.83 17.89
CA PHE A 23 6.38 4.70 17.14
C PHE A 23 7.27 3.83 18.02
N ARG A 24 7.18 2.52 17.85
CA ARG A 24 7.97 1.49 18.53
C ARG A 24 8.68 0.61 17.52
N ASP A 25 9.94 0.29 17.78
CA ASP A 25 10.77 -0.56 16.91
C ASP A 25 10.40 -2.04 17.10
N LEU A 26 10.02 -2.73 16.03
CA LEU A 26 9.65 -4.15 16.03
C LEU A 26 10.79 -5.08 15.55
N SER A 27 11.98 -4.56 15.27
CA SER A 27 13.08 -5.32 14.64
C SER A 27 13.66 -6.43 15.50
N SER A 28 13.36 -6.44 16.81
CA SER A 28 13.69 -7.56 17.71
C SER A 28 12.69 -8.72 17.62
N ILE A 29 11.52 -8.51 17.00
CA ILE A 29 10.41 -9.47 16.94
C ILE A 29 10.22 -10.02 15.52
N VAL A 30 10.25 -9.14 14.53
CA VAL A 30 10.12 -9.50 13.10
C VAL A 30 11.19 -8.82 12.28
N THR A 31 11.58 -9.43 11.16
CA THR A 31 12.60 -8.88 10.26
C THR A 31 12.09 -7.67 9.48
N ASP A 32 10.85 -7.73 8.98
CA ASP A 32 10.17 -6.65 8.27
C ASP A 32 8.64 -6.81 8.38
N ILE A 33 7.86 -5.82 7.91
CA ILE A 33 6.41 -5.92 7.72
C ILE A 33 6.13 -6.39 6.28
N ASP A 34 6.10 -7.70 6.04
CA ASP A 34 5.95 -8.28 4.70
C ASP A 34 5.16 -9.59 4.74
N GLY A 35 5.10 -10.32 3.62
CA GLY A 35 4.33 -11.57 3.53
C GLY A 35 4.71 -12.62 4.59
N GLN A 36 5.93 -12.61 5.14
CA GLN A 36 6.31 -13.53 6.22
C GLN A 36 5.73 -13.10 7.57
N SER A 37 5.67 -11.82 7.88
CA SER A 37 5.14 -11.33 9.16
C SER A 37 3.63 -11.03 9.15
N LEU A 38 3.03 -10.93 7.96
CA LEU A 38 1.61 -10.61 7.76
C LEU A 38 0.70 -11.83 7.62
N ASN A 39 1.22 -13.05 7.74
CA ASN A 39 0.39 -14.25 7.79
C ASN A 39 -0.40 -14.33 9.11
N PRO A 40 -1.52 -15.08 9.16
CA PRO A 40 -2.39 -15.15 10.34
C PRO A 40 -1.69 -15.54 11.65
N ASP A 41 -0.78 -16.52 11.61
CA ASP A 41 -0.08 -17.02 12.80
C ASP A 41 0.90 -15.96 13.34
N SER A 42 1.61 -15.29 12.43
CA SER A 42 2.53 -14.21 12.77
C SER A 42 1.79 -12.98 13.32
N LEU A 43 0.66 -12.60 12.72
CA LEU A 43 -0.18 -11.51 13.23
C LEU A 43 -0.78 -11.85 14.60
N SER A 44 -1.22 -13.10 14.81
CA SER A 44 -1.69 -13.57 16.11
C SER A 44 -0.58 -13.45 17.16
N SER A 45 0.64 -13.91 16.84
CA SER A 45 1.80 -13.81 17.74
C SER A 45 2.17 -12.36 18.05
N LEU A 46 2.20 -11.49 17.03
CA LEU A 46 2.48 -10.05 17.17
C LEU A 46 1.47 -9.36 18.08
N SER A 47 0.18 -9.76 18.03
CA SER A 47 -0.87 -9.16 18.87
C SER A 47 -0.66 -9.35 20.37
N GLN A 48 0.17 -10.32 20.76
CA GLN A 48 0.47 -10.64 22.17
C GLN A 48 1.75 -9.96 22.67
N VAL A 49 2.47 -9.23 21.82
CA VAL A 49 3.71 -8.54 22.19
C VAL A 49 3.37 -7.36 23.09
N ASP A 50 4.11 -7.21 24.20
CA ASP A 50 4.10 -5.99 25.00
C ASP A 50 4.84 -4.87 24.26
N ILE A 51 4.11 -4.14 23.42
CA ILE A 51 4.66 -3.07 22.58
C ILE A 51 5.20 -1.88 23.39
N MET A 52 4.80 -1.73 24.65
CA MET A 52 5.28 -0.63 25.50
C MET A 52 6.69 -0.88 26.01
N SER A 53 7.12 -2.15 26.06
CA SER A 53 8.49 -2.54 26.38
C SER A 53 9.49 -2.31 25.25
N LEU A 54 9.00 -2.06 24.03
CA LEU A 54 9.83 -1.90 22.85
C LEU A 54 10.51 -0.52 22.78
N PRO A 55 11.70 -0.41 22.18
CA PRO A 55 12.39 0.85 22.00
C PRO A 55 11.52 1.88 21.27
N ALA A 56 11.50 3.12 21.79
CA ALA A 56 10.86 4.22 21.11
C ALA A 56 11.63 4.58 19.83
N VAL A 57 10.89 4.93 18.79
CA VAL A 57 11.41 5.44 17.53
C VAL A 57 11.13 6.94 17.46
N ASP A 58 12.10 7.71 16.95
CA ASP A 58 11.94 9.14 16.74
C ASP A 58 10.70 9.43 15.87
N SER A 59 9.78 10.24 16.40
CA SER A 59 8.55 10.65 15.70
C SER A 59 8.80 11.36 14.36
N THR A 60 10.00 11.93 14.17
CA THR A 60 10.41 12.62 12.94
C THR A 60 11.04 11.68 11.91
N THR A 61 11.16 10.39 12.21
CA THR A 61 11.70 9.40 11.28
C THR A 61 10.91 9.39 9.98
N ARG A 62 11.59 9.15 8.86
CA ARG A 62 10.92 8.91 7.59
C ARG A 62 10.12 7.62 7.68
N LEU A 63 8.87 7.64 7.21
CA LEU A 63 8.09 6.43 6.98
C LEU A 63 8.32 5.94 5.55
N GLY A 64 8.66 4.67 5.41
CA GLY A 64 8.64 3.99 4.11
C GLY A 64 7.24 3.46 3.79
N PRO A 65 7.11 2.70 2.68
CA PRO A 65 5.88 1.98 2.39
C PRO A 65 5.54 1.08 3.58
N CYS A 66 4.31 1.11 4.10
CA CYS A 66 3.98 0.38 5.33
C CYS A 66 4.02 -1.15 5.19
N VAL A 67 4.20 -1.68 3.97
CA VAL A 67 4.43 -3.09 3.67
C VAL A 67 5.66 -3.22 2.77
N GLY A 68 6.58 -4.09 3.16
CA GLY A 68 7.79 -4.45 2.42
C GLY A 68 7.56 -5.58 1.43
N ASN A 69 8.51 -5.76 0.51
CA ASN A 69 8.56 -6.89 -0.44
C ASN A 69 7.24 -7.17 -1.19
N ILE A 70 6.49 -6.12 -1.54
CA ILE A 70 5.24 -6.24 -2.30
C ILE A 70 5.54 -6.82 -3.69
N GLY A 71 5.10 -8.05 -3.94
CA GLY A 71 5.32 -8.72 -5.23
C GLY A 71 4.33 -8.32 -6.33
N LYS A 72 3.15 -7.79 -5.96
CA LYS A 72 2.07 -7.41 -6.89
C LYS A 72 1.33 -6.19 -6.35
N LEU A 73 1.24 -5.13 -7.14
CA LEU A 73 0.35 -3.99 -6.90
C LEU A 73 -0.78 -4.03 -7.92
N VAL A 74 -1.88 -4.67 -7.53
CA VAL A 74 -3.09 -4.87 -8.34
C VAL A 74 -4.05 -3.71 -8.06
N CYS A 75 -4.53 -3.05 -9.11
CA CYS A 75 -5.38 -1.87 -9.01
C CYS A 75 -6.72 -2.11 -9.72
N ILE A 76 -7.79 -1.48 -9.22
CA ILE A 76 -9.15 -1.58 -9.76
C ILE A 76 -9.58 -0.19 -10.23
N GLY A 77 -9.84 -0.04 -11.53
CA GLY A 77 -10.33 1.20 -12.11
C GLY A 77 -11.85 1.34 -12.01
N LEU A 78 -12.33 2.59 -11.96
CA LEU A 78 -13.76 2.96 -12.01
C LEU A 78 -14.62 2.28 -10.92
N ASN A 79 -14.06 2.08 -9.72
CA ASN A 79 -14.73 1.35 -8.64
C ASN A 79 -15.58 2.22 -7.70
N TYR A 80 -15.69 3.52 -7.98
CA TYR A 80 -16.63 4.44 -7.33
C TYR A 80 -17.63 4.94 -8.37
N SER A 81 -18.93 4.77 -8.09
CA SER A 81 -20.01 5.09 -9.03
C SER A 81 -20.03 6.55 -9.47
N ASP A 82 -19.57 7.45 -8.60
CA ASP A 82 -19.51 8.88 -8.90
C ASP A 82 -18.29 9.22 -9.78
N HIS A 83 -17.18 8.51 -9.60
CA HIS A 83 -16.01 8.62 -10.48
C HIS A 83 -16.28 8.11 -11.90
N ALA A 84 -17.09 7.05 -12.05
CA ALA A 84 -17.54 6.58 -13.36
C ALA A 84 -18.37 7.64 -14.11
N LYS A 85 -19.24 8.36 -13.38
CA LYS A 85 -20.04 9.46 -13.95
C LYS A 85 -19.16 10.66 -14.33
N GLU A 86 -18.20 11.04 -13.50
CA GLU A 86 -17.27 12.15 -13.75
C GLU A 86 -16.37 11.89 -14.97
N SER A 87 -15.95 10.64 -15.17
CA SER A 87 -15.09 10.26 -16.30
C SER A 87 -15.84 10.09 -17.62
N GLY A 88 -17.18 10.21 -17.62
CA GLY A 88 -18.02 10.00 -18.82
C GLY A 88 -17.97 8.56 -19.37
N MET A 89 -17.52 7.60 -18.58
CA MET A 89 -17.37 6.20 -18.98
C MET A 89 -18.60 5.38 -18.54
N PRO A 90 -19.03 4.38 -19.34
CA PRO A 90 -20.09 3.47 -18.91
C PRO A 90 -19.64 2.69 -17.67
N ILE A 91 -20.59 2.39 -16.78
CA ILE A 91 -20.33 1.55 -15.60
C ILE A 91 -19.84 0.18 -16.10
N PRO A 92 -18.65 -0.28 -15.67
CA PRO A 92 -18.14 -1.58 -16.08
C PRO A 92 -19.04 -2.72 -15.62
N THR A 93 -19.22 -3.75 -16.45
CA THR A 93 -19.91 -4.99 -16.06
C THR A 93 -19.01 -5.98 -15.31
N GLU A 94 -17.70 -5.75 -15.36
CA GLU A 94 -16.67 -6.49 -14.65
C GLU A 94 -15.61 -5.50 -14.11
N PRO A 95 -14.91 -5.82 -13.00
CA PRO A 95 -13.85 -4.95 -12.49
C PRO A 95 -12.74 -4.72 -13.52
N ILE A 96 -12.37 -3.46 -13.76
CA ILE A 96 -11.24 -3.15 -14.63
C ILE A 96 -9.95 -3.33 -13.82
N VAL A 97 -9.23 -4.42 -14.10
CA VAL A 97 -7.99 -4.75 -13.39
C VAL A 97 -6.77 -4.29 -14.18
N PHE A 98 -5.84 -3.62 -13.50
CA PHE A 98 -4.52 -3.30 -14.04
C PHE A 98 -3.44 -3.43 -12.97
N MET A 99 -2.18 -3.34 -13.40
CA MET A 99 -1.02 -3.46 -12.53
C MET A 99 -0.21 -2.17 -12.56
N LYS A 100 0.26 -1.74 -11.39
CA LYS A 100 1.41 -0.84 -11.28
C LYS A 100 2.67 -1.68 -11.12
N ALA A 101 3.76 -1.27 -11.76
CA ALA A 101 5.05 -1.89 -11.50
C ALA A 101 5.53 -1.54 -10.08
N THR A 102 6.28 -2.45 -9.45
CA THR A 102 6.63 -2.37 -8.03
C THR A 102 7.61 -1.24 -7.71
N ASN A 103 8.33 -0.71 -8.70
CA ASN A 103 9.15 0.50 -8.59
C ASN A 103 8.32 1.76 -8.25
N ALA A 104 7.02 1.76 -8.57
CA ALA A 104 6.14 2.86 -8.21
C ALA A 104 5.96 3.02 -6.69
N ILE A 105 6.17 1.95 -5.92
CA ILE A 105 5.88 1.93 -4.49
C ILE A 105 6.83 2.85 -3.73
N SER A 106 6.26 3.75 -2.93
CA SER A 106 6.99 4.72 -2.11
C SER A 106 6.36 4.91 -0.73
N GLY A 107 7.10 5.57 0.16
CA GLY A 107 6.59 5.97 1.46
C GLY A 107 5.47 7.01 1.34
N PRO A 108 4.60 7.12 2.35
CA PRO A 108 3.43 8.00 2.33
C PRO A 108 3.76 9.49 2.12
N ASN A 109 4.95 9.92 2.54
CA ASN A 109 5.42 11.31 2.49
C ASN A 109 6.65 11.47 1.60
N ASP A 110 7.00 10.45 0.80
CA ASP A 110 8.07 10.59 -0.17
C ASP A 110 7.65 11.55 -1.29
N ASN A 111 8.64 12.25 -1.87
CA ASN A 111 8.39 13.10 -3.02
C ASN A 111 7.92 12.27 -4.22
N ILE A 112 7.01 12.84 -5.02
CA ILE A 112 6.59 12.28 -6.30
C ILE A 112 7.56 12.72 -7.40
N GLU A 113 8.25 11.75 -7.99
CA GLU A 113 9.19 11.94 -9.10
C GLU A 113 8.43 11.97 -10.43
N LEU A 114 8.17 13.17 -10.95
CA LEU A 114 7.48 13.32 -12.23
C LEU A 114 8.29 12.71 -13.38
N ILE A 115 7.64 11.89 -14.20
CA ILE A 115 8.25 11.37 -15.41
C ILE A 115 8.63 12.50 -16.37
N ARG A 116 9.69 12.30 -17.15
CA ARG A 116 10.13 13.30 -18.14
C ARG A 116 9.01 13.59 -19.14
N GLY A 117 8.65 14.86 -19.26
CA GLY A 117 7.53 15.28 -20.11
C GLY A 117 6.17 14.92 -19.52
N SER A 118 6.06 14.87 -18.19
CA SER A 118 4.77 14.92 -17.51
C SER A 118 4.08 16.26 -17.81
N GLU A 119 2.81 16.19 -18.18
CA GLU A 119 1.95 17.33 -18.49
C GLU A 119 0.70 17.36 -17.61
N LYS A 120 0.20 16.19 -17.20
CA LYS A 120 -1.10 15.98 -16.54
C LYS A 120 -0.99 14.94 -15.42
N THR A 121 -0.04 15.13 -14.50
CA THR A 121 0.03 14.30 -13.29
C THR A 121 -1.13 14.63 -12.35
N ASP A 122 -1.75 13.59 -11.81
CA ASP A 122 -2.96 13.64 -11.02
C ASP A 122 -2.90 12.62 -9.86
N TRP A 123 -3.71 12.84 -8.83
CA TRP A 123 -3.76 12.02 -7.62
C TRP A 123 -5.09 11.26 -7.54
N GLU A 124 -5.05 10.08 -6.91
CA GLU A 124 -6.23 9.24 -6.68
C GLU A 124 -6.06 8.55 -5.32
N VAL A 125 -6.78 9.00 -4.29
CA VAL A 125 -6.69 8.40 -2.95
C VAL A 125 -7.59 7.18 -2.87
N GLU A 126 -6.99 6.03 -2.57
CA GLU A 126 -7.62 4.71 -2.65
C GLU A 126 -7.44 3.92 -1.35
N LEU A 127 -8.34 2.98 -1.11
CA LEU A 127 -8.21 1.97 -0.06
C LEU A 127 -7.30 0.84 -0.55
N GLY A 128 -6.16 0.66 0.11
CA GLY A 128 -5.28 -0.50 -0.09
C GLY A 128 -5.73 -1.69 0.75
N ILE A 129 -5.83 -2.87 0.12
CA ILE A 129 -6.09 -4.15 0.78
C ILE A 129 -4.80 -4.97 0.78
N VAL A 130 -4.32 -5.33 1.95
CA VAL A 130 -3.08 -6.11 2.11
C VAL A 130 -3.43 -7.57 2.34
N ILE A 131 -2.94 -8.44 1.45
CA ILE A 131 -3.18 -9.88 1.50
C ILE A 131 -2.12 -10.54 2.38
N GLY A 132 -2.56 -11.28 3.40
CA GLY A 132 -1.70 -11.95 4.39
C GLY A 132 -1.39 -13.41 4.10
N SER A 133 -2.14 -14.04 3.21
CA SER A 133 -1.95 -15.46 2.88
C SER A 133 -2.06 -15.72 1.38
N HIS A 134 -1.49 -16.83 0.93
CA HIS A 134 -1.54 -17.21 -0.48
C HIS A 134 -2.99 -17.46 -0.92
N THR A 135 -3.42 -16.78 -1.98
CA THR A 135 -4.78 -16.90 -2.54
C THR A 135 -4.76 -17.55 -3.92
N LYS A 136 -5.67 -18.50 -4.15
CA LYS A 136 -5.93 -19.10 -5.47
C LYS A 136 -7.35 -19.65 -5.50
N TYR A 137 -8.17 -19.20 -6.46
CA TYR A 137 -9.58 -19.59 -6.60
C TYR A 137 -10.37 -19.50 -5.28
N VAL A 138 -10.15 -18.41 -4.53
CA VAL A 138 -10.84 -18.13 -3.26
C VAL A 138 -12.28 -17.69 -3.56
N SER A 139 -13.25 -18.26 -2.86
CA SER A 139 -14.65 -17.84 -2.95
C SER A 139 -14.87 -16.50 -2.25
N GLU A 140 -15.92 -15.77 -2.64
CA GLU A 140 -16.29 -14.49 -2.04
C GLU A 140 -16.46 -14.57 -0.52
N ASP A 141 -17.18 -15.59 -0.03
CA ASP A 141 -17.44 -15.81 1.40
C ASP A 141 -16.16 -15.98 2.25
N ASN A 142 -15.08 -16.46 1.64
CA ASN A 142 -13.80 -16.71 2.31
C ASN A 142 -12.76 -15.59 2.03
N ALA A 143 -13.08 -14.61 1.18
CA ALA A 143 -12.11 -13.65 0.68
C ALA A 143 -11.44 -12.83 1.80
N LEU A 144 -12.25 -12.39 2.79
CA LEU A 144 -11.74 -11.56 3.87
C LEU A 144 -10.76 -12.30 4.78
N ASP A 145 -10.84 -13.64 4.87
CA ASP A 145 -9.96 -14.44 5.73
C ASP A 145 -8.50 -14.45 5.27
N HIS A 146 -8.27 -13.99 4.04
CA HIS A 146 -6.94 -13.80 3.47
C HIS A 146 -6.40 -12.36 3.62
N VAL A 147 -7.20 -11.42 4.15
CA VAL A 147 -6.80 -10.03 4.32
C VAL A 147 -6.06 -9.84 5.65
N ALA A 148 -4.79 -9.41 5.57
CA ALA A 148 -3.99 -9.03 6.74
C ALA A 148 -4.45 -7.70 7.33
N GLY A 149 -4.81 -6.75 6.45
CA GLY A 149 -5.16 -5.41 6.86
C GLY A 149 -5.38 -4.45 5.70
N TYR A 150 -5.43 -3.17 6.05
CA TYR A 150 -5.78 -2.08 5.15
C TYR A 150 -4.82 -0.90 5.32
N CYS A 151 -4.60 -0.15 4.26
CA CYS A 151 -3.80 1.08 4.28
C CYS A 151 -4.37 2.10 3.28
N VAL A 152 -3.85 3.32 3.27
CA VAL A 152 -4.15 4.29 2.22
C VAL A 152 -3.09 4.14 1.11
N VAL A 153 -3.56 4.21 -0.13
CA VAL A 153 -2.69 4.23 -1.32
C VAL A 153 -3.04 5.47 -2.13
N ASN A 154 -2.03 6.13 -2.70
CA ASN A 154 -2.26 7.16 -3.71
C ASN A 154 -1.90 6.60 -5.10
N ASP A 155 -2.88 6.38 -5.96
CA ASP A 155 -2.69 5.89 -7.32
C ASP A 155 -2.36 7.05 -8.28
N ILE A 156 -1.14 7.60 -8.11
CA ILE A 156 -0.66 8.70 -8.95
C ILE A 156 -0.69 8.28 -10.43
N SER A 157 -1.23 9.18 -11.23
CA SER A 157 -1.55 8.95 -12.63
C SER A 157 -1.04 10.10 -13.48
N GLU A 158 -0.21 9.83 -14.48
CA GLU A 158 0.06 10.78 -15.55
C GLU A 158 -0.94 10.53 -16.69
N ARG A 159 -1.92 11.43 -16.83
CA ARG A 159 -3.07 11.25 -17.73
C ARG A 159 -2.73 11.35 -19.21
N HIS A 160 -1.74 12.17 -19.60
CA HIS A 160 -1.29 12.25 -20.99
C HIS A 160 -0.70 10.89 -21.42
N TRP A 161 0.12 10.28 -20.57
CA TRP A 161 0.72 8.97 -20.80
C TRP A 161 -0.29 7.83 -20.68
N GLN A 162 -1.25 7.94 -19.76
CA GLN A 162 -2.32 6.95 -19.56
C GLN A 162 -3.31 6.90 -20.73
N LEU A 163 -3.73 8.06 -21.25
CA LEU A 163 -4.88 8.17 -22.17
C LEU A 163 -4.49 8.57 -23.61
N GLU A 164 -3.41 9.33 -23.79
CA GLU A 164 -3.10 9.99 -25.08
C GLU A 164 -1.87 9.39 -25.79
N ARG A 165 -1.06 8.58 -25.10
CA ARG A 165 0.16 7.99 -25.66
C ARG A 165 0.04 6.52 -26.05
N GLN A 166 -1.19 6.01 -26.21
CA GLN A 166 -1.52 4.62 -26.55
C GLN A 166 -0.96 3.58 -25.54
N GLY A 167 -1.38 2.32 -25.69
CA GLY A 167 -0.95 1.21 -24.84
C GLY A 167 -1.90 0.95 -23.69
N ASN A 168 -1.36 0.48 -22.56
CA ASN A 168 -2.13 0.16 -21.36
C ASN A 168 -1.94 1.22 -20.26
N TRP A 169 -2.80 1.20 -19.25
CA TRP A 169 -2.77 2.17 -18.15
C TRP A 169 -1.46 2.13 -17.33
N THR A 170 -0.80 0.97 -17.26
CA THR A 170 0.49 0.80 -16.55
C THR A 170 1.51 1.86 -16.97
N LYS A 171 1.49 2.29 -18.25
CA LYS A 171 2.37 3.34 -18.79
C LYS A 171 2.26 4.70 -18.08
N GLY A 172 1.04 5.14 -17.76
CA GLY A 172 0.81 6.39 -17.02
C GLY A 172 0.77 6.20 -15.50
N LYS A 173 0.75 4.94 -15.04
CA LYS A 173 0.53 4.58 -13.63
C LYS A 173 1.78 4.06 -12.92
N SER A 174 2.90 3.81 -13.62
CA SER A 174 4.05 3.08 -13.04
C SER A 174 5.36 3.86 -13.02
N GLY A 175 5.30 5.20 -13.04
CA GLY A 175 6.47 6.03 -12.75
C GLY A 175 7.02 5.70 -11.35
N ASP A 176 8.32 5.91 -11.14
CA ASP A 176 8.90 5.78 -9.80
C ASP A 176 8.13 6.67 -8.82
N THR A 177 7.90 6.19 -7.60
CA THR A 177 7.11 6.88 -6.54
C THR A 177 5.63 7.13 -6.83
N TYR A 178 5.05 6.61 -7.92
CA TYR A 178 3.63 6.82 -8.25
C TYR A 178 2.64 5.99 -7.43
N GLY A 179 3.10 5.20 -6.46
CA GLY A 179 2.26 4.46 -5.52
C GLY A 179 2.71 4.66 -4.08
N PRO A 180 2.52 5.85 -3.48
CA PRO A 180 2.65 6.00 -2.04
C PRO A 180 1.72 5.05 -1.28
N VAL A 181 2.24 4.31 -0.30
CA VAL A 181 1.49 3.33 0.51
C VAL A 181 1.74 3.58 2.00
N GLY A 182 0.70 3.90 2.77
CA GLY A 182 0.84 4.14 4.21
C GLY A 182 -0.21 5.07 4.80
N PRO A 183 0.07 5.80 5.89
CA PRO A 183 1.32 5.79 6.66
C PRO A 183 1.56 4.53 7.50
N TRP A 184 0.50 3.77 7.78
CA TRP A 184 0.54 2.47 8.44
C TRP A 184 -0.47 1.53 7.80
N MET A 185 -0.24 0.23 8.00
CA MET A 185 -1.23 -0.80 7.75
C MET A 185 -1.99 -1.07 9.05
N VAL A 186 -3.31 -0.94 9.02
CA VAL A 186 -4.21 -1.34 10.11
C VAL A 186 -4.59 -2.81 9.92
N THR A 187 -4.34 -3.66 10.91
CA THR A 187 -4.71 -5.09 10.83
C THR A 187 -6.23 -5.26 10.88
N ARG A 188 -6.75 -6.31 10.21
CA ARG A 188 -8.19 -6.64 10.22
C ARG A 188 -8.71 -7.00 11.63
N GLY A 189 -7.86 -7.58 12.48
CA GLY A 189 -8.14 -7.99 13.85
C GLY A 189 -7.22 -7.35 14.88
#